data_AF-A0A359LB19-F1
#
_entry.id   AF-A0A359LB19-F1
#
_cell.length_a   1.000
_cell.length_b   1.000
_cell.length_c   1.000
_cell.angle_alpha   90.00
_cell.angle_beta   90.00
_cell.angle_gamma   90.00
#
_symmetry.space_group_name_H-M   'P 1'
#
loop_
_entity.id
_entity.type
_entity.pdbx_description
1 polymer ?
#
loop_
_entity_poly.entity_id
_entity_poly.type
_entity_poly.pdbx_seq_one_letter_code
_entity_poly.pdbx_strand_id
1 'polypeptide(L)'
;MDSMKSKLFYSVGSKSETGVANEHNTDSLLDFTILDGHVLALADGHNGPGGHGALASKLVVESIKKYFFNRSYQEMEKALTNAITYANFTLHEQSNKDEKYRGIGSTLAVLITRTDKIYYAYAGDSRIYWLRNNELQPLTRDHVVNVEDIPNSEVSILLGKNKDIRFGVSKNPILAQPGDLFMLCTDGLTDVLTEEEIHEILNDTNTSPEHKCLLLTEKVRAKNGSGDASIQIIEFSTIAEPNSKTTKKSMRYFLTILFAALMVLVVGYAGYLIYAKYVNQPIPGDEPVEAKDINNKVRSQDTNYPTDETAMVEEGDDAVSQLENKPLRTEQKTIKPESPVQKEDRPKVSKTETDKTVTKTKEPVKKDTKQTTTKEQVSNNEQKFHIHKIQSGENLYRIGLRYHVAQQKLIDLNGTKATSFIAGQELKIPVTALHKVASGETLKGIAVKYKVSSDLIIKANKMENNQTLKNGATLIVPLP
;
A
#
# COMPACT_ATOMS: atom_id res chain seq x y z
N MET A 1 -42.58 -25.80 -12.90
CA MET A 1 -42.29 -24.80 -11.85
C MET A 1 -40.81 -24.49 -11.93
N ASP A 2 -40.42 -23.59 -12.83
CA ASP A 2 -39.04 -23.11 -12.84
C ASP A 2 -38.83 -22.22 -11.63
N SER A 3 -37.92 -22.61 -10.75
CA SER A 3 -37.40 -21.68 -9.76
C SER A 3 -36.58 -20.63 -10.51
N MET A 4 -37.00 -19.37 -10.44
CA MET A 4 -36.14 -18.26 -10.86
C MET A 4 -34.89 -18.31 -9.99
N LYS A 5 -33.79 -18.86 -10.51
CA LYS A 5 -32.47 -18.74 -9.89
C LYS A 5 -32.22 -17.24 -9.73
N SER A 6 -32.10 -16.80 -8.48
CA SER A 6 -31.67 -15.44 -8.17
C SER A 6 -30.36 -15.19 -8.90
N LYS A 7 -30.34 -14.17 -9.75
CA LYS A 7 -29.13 -13.85 -10.52
C LYS A 7 -28.02 -13.51 -9.54
N LEU A 8 -26.93 -14.25 -9.61
CA LEU A 8 -25.73 -13.99 -8.82
C LEU A 8 -25.01 -12.78 -9.41
N PHE A 9 -24.56 -11.90 -8.53
CA PHE A 9 -23.75 -10.72 -8.83
C PHE A 9 -22.48 -10.78 -7.98
N TYR A 10 -21.50 -9.94 -8.31
CA TYR A 10 -20.29 -9.80 -7.52
C TYR A 10 -19.81 -8.36 -7.50
N SER A 11 -19.12 -7.99 -6.42
CA SER A 11 -18.34 -6.75 -6.26
C SER A 11 -16.86 -7.08 -6.10
N VAL A 12 -15.97 -6.14 -6.45
CA VAL A 12 -14.52 -6.37 -6.53
C VAL A 12 -13.76 -5.21 -5.88
N GLY A 13 -12.92 -5.55 -4.91
CA GLY A 13 -11.93 -4.65 -4.34
C GLY A 13 -10.53 -5.01 -4.82
N SER A 14 -9.71 -4.00 -5.11
CA SER A 14 -8.30 -4.14 -5.47
C SER A 14 -7.50 -3.03 -4.80
N LYS A 15 -6.47 -3.38 -4.01
CA LYS A 15 -5.58 -2.43 -3.33
C LYS A 15 -4.17 -2.98 -3.31
N SER A 16 -3.20 -2.15 -3.66
CA SER A 16 -1.77 -2.43 -3.49
C SER A 16 -1.14 -1.27 -2.72
N GLU A 17 -0.16 -1.59 -1.88
CA GLU A 17 0.55 -0.63 -1.06
C GLU A 17 2.04 -0.96 -0.97
N THR A 18 2.90 0.05 -1.16
CA THR A 18 4.35 -0.08 -1.00
C THR A 18 4.72 -0.28 0.46
N GLY A 19 5.54 -1.29 0.75
CA GLY A 19 6.06 -1.57 2.09
C GLY A 19 6.91 -0.44 2.64
N VAL A 20 6.92 -0.26 3.97
CA VAL A 20 7.59 0.87 4.64
C VAL A 20 9.13 0.85 4.44
N ALA A 21 9.69 -0.30 4.04
CA ALA A 21 11.11 -0.44 3.73
C ALA A 21 11.47 -0.28 2.23
N ASN A 22 10.48 -0.15 1.34
CA ASN A 22 10.67 -0.21 -0.11
C ASN A 22 10.58 1.19 -0.77
N GLU A 23 11.55 1.54 -1.63
CA GLU A 23 11.48 2.77 -2.45
C GLU A 23 10.42 2.65 -3.56
N HIS A 24 10.25 1.45 -4.09
CA HIS A 24 9.36 1.11 -5.21
C HIS A 24 8.65 -0.22 -4.93
N ASN A 25 7.37 -0.27 -5.24
CA ASN A 25 6.55 -1.48 -5.09
C ASN A 25 6.93 -2.51 -6.19
N THR A 26 7.16 -3.77 -5.81
CA THR A 26 7.46 -4.87 -6.74
C THR A 26 6.27 -5.77 -7.07
N ASP A 27 5.13 -5.61 -6.41
CA ASP A 27 3.89 -6.29 -6.77
C ASP A 27 3.32 -5.79 -8.10
N SER A 28 2.36 -6.53 -8.66
CA SER A 28 1.46 -6.03 -9.69
C SER A 28 0.09 -6.67 -9.57
N LEU A 29 -0.96 -5.85 -9.70
CA LEU A 29 -2.36 -6.27 -9.75
C LEU A 29 -2.90 -6.25 -11.18
N LEU A 30 -3.84 -7.15 -11.45
CA LEU A 30 -4.64 -7.22 -12.66
C LEU A 30 -6.10 -7.38 -12.29
N ASP A 31 -6.92 -6.50 -12.86
CA ASP A 31 -8.35 -6.43 -12.62
C ASP A 31 -9.02 -6.08 -13.96
N PHE A 32 -9.78 -7.01 -14.54
CA PHE A 32 -10.61 -6.73 -15.72
C PHE A 32 -11.76 -7.72 -15.90
N THR A 33 -12.85 -7.24 -16.50
CA THR A 33 -14.00 -8.05 -16.92
C THR A 33 -13.73 -8.76 -18.26
N ILE A 34 -14.31 -9.95 -18.40
CA ILE A 34 -14.45 -10.70 -19.65
C ILE A 34 -15.95 -10.87 -19.97
N LEU A 35 -16.28 -11.37 -21.16
CA LEU A 35 -17.66 -11.41 -21.67
C LEU A 35 -18.68 -12.08 -20.72
N ASP A 36 -18.25 -13.08 -19.96
CA ASP A 36 -19.09 -13.85 -19.04
C ASP A 36 -18.57 -13.91 -17.59
N GLY A 37 -17.70 -12.97 -17.17
CA GLY A 37 -17.21 -12.87 -15.78
C GLY A 37 -16.01 -11.95 -15.59
N HIS A 38 -15.10 -12.31 -14.68
CA HIS A 38 -13.99 -11.46 -14.22
C HIS A 38 -12.66 -12.21 -14.14
N VAL A 39 -11.55 -11.50 -14.36
CA VAL A 39 -10.19 -12.00 -14.13
C VAL A 39 -9.50 -11.11 -13.11
N LEU A 40 -9.14 -11.71 -11.98
CA LEU A 40 -8.24 -11.14 -10.97
C LEU A 40 -6.92 -11.89 -11.01
N ALA A 41 -5.80 -11.18 -10.97
CA ALA A 41 -4.51 -11.80 -10.74
C ALA A 41 -3.55 -10.84 -10.04
N LEU A 42 -2.71 -11.39 -9.17
CA LEU A 42 -1.60 -10.68 -8.57
C LEU A 42 -0.31 -11.48 -8.65
N ALA A 43 0.80 -10.78 -8.51
CA ALA A 43 2.14 -11.34 -8.55
C ALA A 43 3.11 -10.43 -7.77
N ASP A 44 3.89 -10.98 -6.86
CA ASP A 44 5.07 -10.31 -6.29
C ASP A 44 6.27 -10.45 -7.25
N GLY A 45 7.06 -9.39 -7.34
CA GLY A 45 8.21 -9.25 -8.23
C GLY A 45 9.55 -9.54 -7.54
N HIS A 46 10.00 -10.79 -7.58
CA HIS A 46 11.30 -11.18 -7.04
C HIS A 46 12.49 -10.56 -7.82
N ASN A 47 13.10 -9.52 -7.23
CA ASN A 47 14.34 -8.88 -7.70
C ASN A 47 15.50 -9.87 -7.92
N GLY A 48 16.11 -9.82 -9.11
CA GLY A 48 17.40 -10.46 -9.42
C GLY A 48 18.61 -9.62 -8.96
N PRO A 49 19.86 -10.00 -9.29
CA PRO A 49 21.06 -9.25 -8.88
C PRO A 49 21.13 -7.83 -9.44
N GLY A 50 20.44 -7.55 -10.54
CA GLY A 50 20.25 -6.21 -11.12
C GLY A 50 18.95 -5.53 -10.71
N GLY A 51 18.22 -6.02 -9.70
CA GLY A 51 16.90 -5.51 -9.30
C GLY A 51 15.78 -6.00 -10.23
N HIS A 52 14.95 -5.08 -10.72
CA HIS A 52 13.88 -5.28 -11.71
C HIS A 52 12.72 -6.23 -11.32
N GLY A 53 12.45 -6.40 -10.02
CA GLY A 53 11.30 -7.16 -9.51
C GLY A 53 9.95 -6.71 -10.09
N ALA A 54 9.66 -5.41 -10.03
CA ALA A 54 8.45 -4.79 -10.57
C ALA A 54 8.23 -4.98 -12.10
N LEU A 55 9.28 -5.33 -12.84
CA LEU A 55 9.14 -5.70 -14.26
C LEU A 55 8.65 -7.15 -14.41
N ALA A 56 9.03 -8.03 -13.49
CA ALA A 56 8.72 -9.45 -13.54
C ALA A 56 7.23 -9.72 -13.24
N SER A 57 6.73 -9.18 -12.13
CA SER A 57 5.31 -9.23 -11.74
C SER A 57 4.40 -8.62 -12.80
N LYS A 58 4.74 -7.41 -13.25
CA LYS A 58 4.03 -6.74 -14.34
C LYS A 58 3.97 -7.59 -15.61
N LEU A 59 5.09 -8.16 -16.05
CA LEU A 59 5.14 -8.99 -17.26
C LEU A 59 4.35 -10.30 -17.12
N VAL A 60 4.30 -10.88 -15.92
CA VAL A 60 3.46 -12.05 -15.60
C VAL A 60 1.98 -11.69 -15.70
N VAL A 61 1.51 -10.63 -15.04
CA VAL A 61 0.07 -10.28 -15.08
C VAL A 61 -0.35 -9.74 -16.46
N GLU A 62 0.50 -9.00 -17.17
CA GLU A 62 0.25 -8.63 -18.57
C GLU A 62 0.16 -9.86 -19.50
N SER A 63 0.93 -10.92 -19.21
CA SER A 63 0.84 -12.19 -19.94
C SER A 63 -0.48 -12.94 -19.69
N ILE A 64 -0.98 -12.95 -18.46
CA ILE A 64 -2.31 -13.47 -18.12
C ILE A 64 -3.40 -12.66 -18.82
N LYS A 65 -3.33 -11.32 -18.77
CA LYS A 65 -4.25 -10.42 -19.49
C LYS A 65 -4.27 -10.73 -20.99
N LYS A 66 -3.10 -10.84 -21.63
CA LYS A 66 -2.95 -11.18 -23.05
C LYS A 66 -3.49 -12.57 -23.40
N TYR A 67 -3.52 -13.50 -22.44
CA TYR A 67 -4.08 -14.83 -22.67
C TYR A 67 -5.62 -14.83 -22.67
N PHE A 68 -6.27 -14.11 -21.76
CA PHE A 68 -7.73 -14.14 -21.59
C PHE A 68 -8.50 -12.98 -22.25
N PHE A 69 -7.85 -11.85 -22.57
CA PHE A 69 -8.52 -10.71 -23.18
C PHE A 69 -9.16 -11.04 -24.53
N ASN A 70 -10.45 -10.72 -24.69
CA ASN A 70 -11.29 -11.03 -25.85
C ASN A 70 -11.28 -12.51 -26.28
N ARG A 71 -11.13 -13.45 -25.33
CA ARG A 71 -11.17 -14.89 -25.59
C ARG A 71 -12.05 -15.63 -24.59
N SER A 72 -12.59 -16.77 -25.03
CA SER A 72 -13.35 -17.70 -24.21
C SER A 72 -12.86 -19.12 -24.46
N TYR A 73 -12.84 -19.94 -23.42
CA TYR A 73 -12.26 -21.28 -23.41
C TYR A 73 -13.25 -22.28 -22.81
N GLN A 74 -13.43 -23.46 -23.42
CA GLN A 74 -14.29 -24.49 -22.81
C GLN A 74 -13.55 -25.26 -21.70
N GLU A 75 -12.30 -25.64 -21.95
CA GLU A 75 -11.44 -26.36 -21.00
C GLU A 75 -10.64 -25.37 -20.13
N MET A 76 -11.25 -24.84 -19.05
CA MET A 76 -10.62 -23.80 -18.21
C MET A 76 -9.35 -24.25 -17.48
N GLU A 77 -9.24 -25.50 -17.01
CA GLU A 77 -8.01 -26.06 -16.42
C GLU A 77 -6.83 -25.95 -17.41
N LYS A 78 -7.06 -26.34 -18.66
CA LYS A 78 -6.07 -26.26 -19.76
C LYS A 78 -5.79 -24.83 -20.19
N ALA A 79 -6.79 -23.94 -20.18
CA ALA A 79 -6.60 -22.51 -20.45
C ALA A 79 -5.70 -21.86 -19.40
N LEU A 80 -5.95 -22.11 -18.11
CA LEU A 80 -5.09 -21.66 -17.00
C LEU A 80 -3.68 -22.26 -17.09
N THR A 81 -3.58 -23.57 -17.35
CA THR A 81 -2.30 -24.28 -17.54
C THR A 81 -1.47 -23.62 -18.65
N ASN A 82 -2.08 -23.37 -19.80
CA ASN A 82 -1.42 -22.69 -20.92
C ASN A 82 -1.08 -21.22 -20.62
N ALA A 83 -1.93 -20.51 -19.86
CA ALA A 83 -1.70 -19.12 -19.48
C ALA A 83 -0.49 -18.97 -18.54
N ILE A 84 -0.37 -19.83 -17.52
CA ILE A 84 0.79 -19.85 -16.62
C ILE A 84 2.05 -20.27 -17.38
N THR A 85 1.98 -21.32 -18.22
CA THR A 85 3.12 -21.72 -19.06
C THR A 85 3.58 -20.59 -19.99
N TYR A 86 2.64 -19.87 -20.61
CA TYR A 86 2.94 -18.70 -21.45
C TYR A 86 3.55 -17.54 -20.65
N ALA A 87 3.04 -17.25 -19.45
CA ALA A 87 3.61 -16.23 -18.57
C ALA A 87 5.02 -16.60 -18.09
N ASN A 88 5.24 -17.87 -17.70
CA ASN A 88 6.54 -18.39 -17.30
C ASN A 88 7.56 -18.27 -18.45
N PHE A 89 7.20 -18.73 -19.65
CA PHE A 89 8.02 -18.61 -20.85
C PHE A 89 8.37 -17.15 -21.16
N THR A 90 7.37 -16.26 -21.13
CA THR A 90 7.55 -14.83 -21.43
C THR A 90 8.52 -14.16 -20.46
N LEU A 91 8.40 -14.46 -19.15
CA LEU A 91 9.34 -13.93 -18.15
C LEU A 91 10.73 -14.60 -18.23
N HIS A 92 10.80 -15.90 -18.54
CA HIS A 92 12.07 -16.61 -18.67
C HIS A 92 12.91 -16.04 -19.82
N GLU A 93 12.31 -15.88 -21.01
CA GLU A 93 12.98 -15.27 -22.16
C GLU A 93 13.41 -13.82 -21.86
N GLN A 94 12.58 -13.03 -21.16
CA GLN A 94 12.96 -11.69 -20.73
C GLN A 94 14.12 -11.69 -19.73
N SER A 95 14.19 -12.65 -18.80
CA SER A 95 15.27 -12.78 -17.83
C SER A 95 16.62 -13.18 -18.46
N ASN A 96 16.59 -13.88 -19.61
CA ASN A 96 17.77 -14.29 -20.37
C ASN A 96 18.23 -13.26 -21.41
N LYS A 97 17.43 -12.23 -21.70
CA LYS A 97 17.61 -11.30 -22.82
C LYS A 97 18.72 -10.26 -22.62
N ASP A 98 19.02 -9.91 -21.37
CA ASP A 98 19.98 -8.88 -20.97
C ASP A 98 20.45 -9.21 -19.55
N GLU A 99 21.76 -9.11 -19.27
CA GLU A 99 22.33 -9.48 -17.96
C GLU A 99 21.70 -8.71 -16.79
N LYS A 100 21.21 -7.47 -17.01
CA LYS A 100 20.54 -6.69 -15.96
C LYS A 100 19.20 -7.28 -15.50
N TYR A 101 18.60 -8.17 -16.31
CA TYR A 101 17.39 -8.93 -15.98
C TYR A 101 17.68 -10.36 -15.52
N ARG A 102 18.97 -10.78 -15.46
CA ARG A 102 19.35 -12.15 -15.10
C ARG A 102 18.74 -12.55 -13.76
N GLY A 103 17.94 -13.61 -13.76
CA GLY A 103 17.41 -14.20 -12.54
C GLY A 103 16.40 -13.33 -11.77
N ILE A 104 15.73 -12.36 -12.43
CA ILE A 104 14.41 -11.92 -11.95
C ILE A 104 13.46 -13.13 -11.89
N GLY A 105 12.45 -13.05 -11.05
CA GLY A 105 11.33 -14.00 -11.05
C GLY A 105 10.08 -13.34 -10.51
N SER A 106 8.98 -14.09 -10.45
CA SER A 106 7.75 -13.57 -9.88
C SER A 106 6.82 -14.70 -9.42
N THR A 107 5.99 -14.44 -8.43
CA THR A 107 4.88 -15.34 -8.08
C THR A 107 3.75 -15.21 -9.10
N LEU A 108 2.67 -15.95 -8.91
CA LEU A 108 1.37 -15.67 -9.51
C LEU A 108 0.27 -16.27 -8.63
N ALA A 109 -0.76 -15.50 -8.33
CA ALA A 109 -2.07 -15.99 -7.93
C ALA A 109 -3.10 -15.44 -8.92
N VAL A 110 -3.90 -16.30 -9.55
CA VAL A 110 -4.95 -15.90 -10.52
C VAL A 110 -6.26 -16.59 -10.21
N LEU A 111 -7.35 -15.81 -10.26
CA LEU A 111 -8.73 -16.25 -10.08
C LEU A 111 -9.57 -15.75 -11.25
N ILE A 112 -10.32 -16.64 -11.88
CA ILE A 112 -11.20 -16.34 -13.02
C ILE A 112 -12.61 -16.80 -12.70
N THR A 113 -13.54 -15.86 -12.70
CA THR A 113 -14.98 -16.11 -12.57
C THR A 113 -15.59 -16.20 -13.95
N ARG A 114 -16.49 -17.18 -14.16
CA ARG A 114 -17.34 -17.27 -15.35
C ARG A 114 -18.71 -17.79 -14.94
N THR A 115 -19.75 -17.00 -15.22
CA THR A 115 -21.12 -17.13 -14.66
C THR A 115 -21.14 -17.28 -13.14
N ASP A 116 -21.17 -18.53 -12.67
CA ASP A 116 -21.32 -19.02 -11.31
C ASP A 116 -20.16 -19.96 -10.92
N LYS A 117 -19.09 -20.00 -11.74
CA LYS A 117 -17.96 -20.90 -11.63
C LYS A 117 -16.67 -20.13 -11.39
N ILE A 118 -15.93 -20.54 -10.37
CA ILE A 118 -14.64 -19.97 -10.00
C ILE A 118 -13.55 -20.99 -10.33
N TYR A 119 -12.59 -20.55 -11.13
CA TYR A 119 -11.37 -21.28 -11.45
C TYR A 119 -10.19 -20.49 -10.90
N TYR A 120 -9.13 -21.17 -10.47
CA TYR A 120 -7.93 -20.51 -9.95
C TYR A 120 -6.66 -21.28 -10.29
N ALA A 121 -5.53 -20.60 -10.28
CA ALA A 121 -4.22 -21.20 -10.46
C ALA A 121 -3.14 -20.36 -9.76
N TYR A 122 -2.02 -20.98 -9.37
CA TYR A 122 -0.99 -20.32 -8.58
C TYR A 122 0.41 -20.92 -8.72
N ALA A 123 1.43 -20.09 -8.49
CA ALA A 123 2.83 -20.50 -8.40
C ALA A 123 3.60 -19.53 -7.47
N GLY A 124 4.28 -20.08 -6.47
CA GLY A 124 4.92 -19.30 -5.42
C GLY A 124 4.14 -19.44 -4.11
N ASP A 125 4.16 -18.39 -3.31
CA ASP A 125 3.62 -18.29 -1.96
C ASP A 125 2.52 -17.23 -1.81
N SER A 126 2.33 -16.34 -2.79
CA SER A 126 1.13 -15.49 -2.86
C SER A 126 -0.14 -16.35 -2.88
N ARG A 127 -1.08 -16.06 -1.97
CA ARG A 127 -2.17 -16.96 -1.60
C ARG A 127 -3.50 -16.58 -2.24
N ILE A 128 -4.41 -17.56 -2.29
CA ILE A 128 -5.83 -17.37 -2.55
C ILE A 128 -6.61 -18.02 -1.41
N TYR A 129 -7.40 -17.24 -0.71
CA TYR A 129 -8.32 -17.66 0.34
C TYR A 129 -9.76 -17.66 -0.16
N TRP A 130 -10.57 -18.53 0.43
CA TRP A 130 -12.01 -18.63 0.23
C TRP A 130 -12.71 -18.56 1.58
N LEU A 131 -13.64 -17.62 1.72
CA LEU A 131 -14.54 -17.50 2.86
C LEU A 131 -15.94 -17.94 2.42
N ARG A 132 -16.49 -18.95 3.10
CA ARG A 132 -17.87 -19.42 2.96
C ARG A 132 -18.38 -19.84 4.34
N ASN A 133 -19.64 -19.54 4.67
CA ASN A 133 -20.26 -19.95 5.93
C ASN A 133 -19.45 -19.62 7.21
N ASN A 134 -18.77 -18.45 7.24
CA ASN A 134 -17.86 -18.04 8.32
C ASN A 134 -16.57 -18.91 8.46
N GLU A 135 -16.27 -19.78 7.50
CA GLU A 135 -15.03 -20.57 7.42
C GLU A 135 -14.09 -19.99 6.34
N LEU A 136 -12.91 -19.49 6.75
CA LEU A 136 -11.84 -19.02 5.86
C LEU A 136 -10.87 -20.17 5.61
N GLN A 137 -10.63 -20.54 4.35
CA GLN A 137 -9.72 -21.63 3.97
C GLN A 137 -8.76 -21.22 2.83
N PRO A 138 -7.47 -21.58 2.90
CA PRO A 138 -6.54 -21.39 1.78
C PRO A 138 -6.82 -22.40 0.66
N LEU A 139 -6.99 -21.90 -0.57
CA LEU A 139 -7.07 -22.69 -1.81
C LEU A 139 -5.67 -23.01 -2.38
N THR A 140 -4.66 -22.25 -1.97
CA THR A 140 -3.25 -22.38 -2.38
C THR A 140 -2.43 -23.19 -1.38
N ARG A 141 -1.21 -23.57 -1.78
CA ARG A 141 -0.18 -24.09 -0.88
C ARG A 141 1.16 -23.52 -1.26
N ASP A 142 1.78 -22.80 -0.34
CA ASP A 142 2.99 -22.03 -0.59
C ASP A 142 4.12 -22.92 -1.12
N HIS A 143 4.67 -22.56 -2.27
CA HIS A 143 5.79 -23.28 -2.88
C HIS A 143 7.13 -22.85 -2.27
N VAL A 144 7.31 -23.05 -0.97
CA VAL A 144 8.51 -22.67 -0.21
C VAL A 144 9.43 -23.87 0.09
N VAL A 145 10.72 -23.58 0.26
CA VAL A 145 11.65 -24.48 0.97
C VAL A 145 11.56 -24.14 2.46
N ASN A 146 11.27 -25.15 3.28
CA ASN A 146 11.47 -25.07 4.72
C ASN A 146 12.89 -25.52 5.03
N VAL A 147 13.69 -24.61 5.56
CA VAL A 147 14.97 -24.91 6.19
C VAL A 147 14.68 -25.23 7.66
N GLU A 148 15.46 -26.11 8.29
CA GLU A 148 15.28 -26.42 9.71
C GLU A 148 15.46 -25.14 10.56
N ASP A 149 14.62 -24.98 11.59
CA ASP A 149 14.44 -23.76 12.38
C ASP A 149 13.99 -22.48 11.62
N ILE A 150 13.69 -22.53 10.32
CA ILE A 150 13.12 -21.41 9.54
C ILE A 150 11.96 -21.89 8.62
N PRO A 151 10.69 -21.82 9.06
CA PRO A 151 9.55 -22.02 8.17
C PRO A 151 9.51 -20.92 7.08
N ASN A 152 9.02 -21.27 5.88
CA ASN A 152 8.86 -20.36 4.74
C ASN A 152 10.15 -19.62 4.31
N SER A 153 11.30 -20.32 4.36
CA SER A 153 12.63 -19.68 4.26
C SER A 153 13.10 -19.24 2.87
N GLU A 154 12.61 -19.81 1.76
CA GLU A 154 12.97 -19.40 0.39
C GLU A 154 11.88 -19.86 -0.59
N VAL A 155 11.41 -19.00 -1.51
CA VAL A 155 10.38 -19.37 -2.50
C VAL A 155 10.99 -20.30 -3.54
N SER A 156 10.62 -21.59 -3.48
CA SER A 156 11.19 -22.66 -4.30
C SER A 156 10.75 -22.64 -5.76
N ILE A 157 9.61 -22.00 -6.06
CA ILE A 157 9.02 -21.94 -7.39
C ILE A 157 8.59 -20.50 -7.69
N LEU A 158 9.20 -19.92 -8.71
CA LEU A 158 8.86 -18.60 -9.26
C LEU A 158 8.84 -18.70 -10.78
N LEU A 159 7.94 -17.96 -11.41
CA LEU A 159 7.94 -17.77 -12.85
C LEU A 159 9.25 -17.13 -13.30
N GLY A 160 9.70 -17.48 -14.50
CA GLY A 160 10.92 -16.97 -15.13
C GLY A 160 12.21 -17.68 -14.73
N LYS A 161 12.30 -18.26 -13.52
CA LYS A 161 13.56 -18.90 -13.05
C LYS A 161 13.96 -20.12 -13.88
N ASN A 162 12.99 -20.95 -14.28
CA ASN A 162 13.18 -22.18 -15.04
C ASN A 162 12.19 -22.24 -16.22
N LYS A 163 12.55 -22.97 -17.29
CA LYS A 163 11.65 -23.19 -18.45
C LYS A 163 10.42 -23.99 -18.05
N ASP A 164 10.64 -25.04 -17.28
CA ASP A 164 9.61 -25.90 -16.70
C ASP A 164 9.50 -25.60 -15.20
N ILE A 165 8.28 -25.32 -14.76
CA ILE A 165 7.94 -25.09 -13.35
C ILE A 165 6.70 -25.92 -12.98
N ARG A 166 6.58 -26.29 -11.71
CA ARG A 166 5.34 -26.88 -11.18
C ARG A 166 4.42 -25.75 -10.72
N PHE A 167 3.12 -25.87 -10.92
CA PHE A 167 2.13 -24.88 -10.48
C PHE A 167 0.80 -25.56 -10.14
N GLY A 168 -0.02 -24.91 -9.31
CA GLY A 168 -1.36 -25.38 -8.96
C GLY A 168 -2.41 -24.86 -9.94
N VAL A 169 -3.40 -25.69 -10.28
CA VAL A 169 -4.57 -25.32 -11.09
C VAL A 169 -5.81 -26.01 -10.54
N SER A 170 -6.94 -25.30 -10.48
CA SER A 170 -8.25 -25.85 -10.13
C SER A 170 -8.76 -26.80 -11.23
N LYS A 171 -8.80 -28.10 -10.95
CA LYS A 171 -9.31 -29.12 -11.88
C LYS A 171 -10.82 -28.98 -12.14
N ASN A 172 -11.57 -28.73 -11.07
CA ASN A 172 -13.00 -28.49 -11.10
C ASN A 172 -13.28 -27.03 -10.69
N PRO A 173 -14.33 -26.39 -11.22
CA PRO A 173 -14.77 -25.10 -10.71
C PRO A 173 -15.34 -25.23 -9.31
N ILE A 174 -15.07 -24.24 -8.46
CA ILE A 174 -15.92 -23.98 -7.28
C ILE A 174 -17.21 -23.33 -7.80
N LEU A 175 -18.37 -23.83 -7.36
CA LEU A 175 -19.65 -23.17 -7.65
C LEU A 175 -19.91 -22.08 -6.62
N ALA A 176 -19.97 -20.84 -7.10
CA ALA A 176 -20.19 -19.65 -6.29
C ALA A 176 -21.61 -19.59 -5.73
N GLN A 177 -21.73 -19.13 -4.49
CA GLN A 177 -22.97 -18.99 -3.75
C GLN A 177 -23.09 -17.57 -3.16
N PRO A 178 -24.30 -17.11 -2.80
CA PRO A 178 -24.48 -15.81 -2.16
C PRO A 178 -23.81 -15.83 -0.77
N GLY A 179 -22.95 -14.86 -0.49
CA GLY A 179 -22.11 -14.83 0.71
C GLY A 179 -20.75 -15.50 0.57
N ASP A 180 -20.39 -16.03 -0.60
CA ASP A 180 -18.99 -16.41 -0.88
C ASP A 180 -18.12 -15.17 -1.06
N LEU A 181 -16.93 -15.20 -0.45
CA LEU A 181 -15.87 -14.23 -0.71
C LEU A 181 -14.58 -14.96 -1.07
N PHE A 182 -13.83 -14.46 -2.04
CA PHE A 182 -12.49 -14.93 -2.36
C PHE A 182 -11.51 -13.76 -2.23
N MET A 183 -10.38 -13.99 -1.55
CA MET A 183 -9.30 -13.01 -1.41
C MET A 183 -8.02 -13.56 -2.03
N LEU A 184 -7.36 -12.78 -2.89
CA LEU A 184 -5.99 -13.01 -3.33
C LEU A 184 -5.09 -12.07 -2.51
N CYS A 185 -3.93 -12.53 -2.04
CA CYS A 185 -2.95 -11.68 -1.36
C CYS A 185 -1.48 -12.04 -1.68
N THR A 186 -0.59 -11.05 -1.59
CA THR A 186 0.87 -11.27 -1.47
C THR A 186 1.28 -11.62 -0.04
N ASP A 187 2.50 -12.12 0.11
CA ASP A 187 3.15 -12.50 1.37
C ASP A 187 3.18 -11.34 2.38
N GLY A 188 3.40 -10.11 1.92
CA GLY A 188 3.38 -8.90 2.75
C GLY A 188 2.07 -8.60 3.49
N LEU A 189 0.97 -9.31 3.18
CA LEU A 189 -0.21 -9.37 4.05
C LEU A 189 -0.04 -10.43 5.15
N THR A 190 0.25 -11.67 4.76
CA THR A 190 0.19 -12.87 5.62
C THR A 190 1.39 -13.04 6.54
N ASP A 191 2.50 -12.36 6.27
CA ASP A 191 3.65 -12.25 7.16
C ASP A 191 3.42 -11.24 8.31
N VAL A 192 2.33 -10.46 8.22
CA VAL A 192 2.05 -9.32 9.12
C VAL A 192 0.70 -9.48 9.85
N LEU A 193 -0.31 -10.07 9.23
CA LEU A 193 -1.62 -10.37 9.83
C LEU A 193 -1.83 -11.88 9.98
N THR A 194 -2.41 -12.30 11.12
CA THR A 194 -2.82 -13.70 11.31
C THR A 194 -4.10 -14.02 10.53
N GLU A 195 -4.41 -15.32 10.35
CA GLU A 195 -5.62 -15.72 9.62
C GLU A 195 -6.91 -15.30 10.37
N GLU A 196 -6.88 -15.19 11.70
CA GLU A 196 -7.97 -14.64 12.51
C GLU A 196 -8.16 -13.13 12.27
N GLU A 197 -7.07 -12.36 12.17
CA GLU A 197 -7.12 -10.92 11.89
C GLU A 197 -7.59 -10.58 10.47
N ILE A 198 -7.38 -11.50 9.54
CA ILE A 198 -7.88 -11.45 8.16
C ILE A 198 -9.37 -11.86 8.15
N HIS A 199 -9.72 -12.98 8.80
CA HIS A 199 -11.10 -13.47 8.93
C HIS A 199 -12.04 -12.40 9.51
N GLU A 200 -11.62 -11.73 10.58
CA GLU A 200 -12.34 -10.63 11.24
C GLU A 200 -12.82 -9.57 10.23
N ILE A 201 -11.95 -9.13 9.32
CA ILE A 201 -12.25 -8.09 8.32
C ILE A 201 -13.06 -8.65 7.14
N LEU A 202 -12.72 -9.85 6.67
CA LEU A 202 -13.40 -10.46 5.52
C LEU A 202 -14.87 -10.81 5.82
N ASN A 203 -15.15 -11.16 7.07
CA ASN A 203 -16.46 -11.64 7.53
C ASN A 203 -17.46 -10.51 7.88
N ASP A 204 -17.06 -9.24 7.91
CA ASP A 204 -18.03 -8.14 8.03
C ASP A 204 -18.85 -8.01 6.74
N THR A 205 -20.15 -8.28 6.82
CA THR A 205 -21.10 -8.20 5.71
C THR A 205 -21.60 -6.77 5.43
N ASN A 206 -21.21 -5.79 6.25
CA ASN A 206 -21.57 -4.38 6.07
C ASN A 206 -20.51 -3.60 5.27
N THR A 207 -19.28 -4.11 5.21
CA THR A 207 -18.14 -3.47 4.55
C THR A 207 -17.93 -4.03 3.14
N SER A 208 -17.74 -3.16 2.15
CA SER A 208 -17.55 -3.58 0.76
C SER A 208 -16.14 -4.14 0.49
N PRO A 209 -15.94 -4.98 -0.54
CA PRO A 209 -14.62 -5.51 -0.93
C PRO A 209 -13.51 -4.46 -1.04
N GLU A 210 -13.81 -3.28 -1.57
CA GLU A 210 -12.88 -2.16 -1.73
C GLU A 210 -12.40 -1.65 -0.37
N HIS A 211 -13.30 -1.54 0.62
CA HIS A 211 -12.97 -1.08 1.96
C HIS A 211 -12.36 -2.20 2.82
N LYS A 212 -12.74 -3.47 2.64
CA LYS A 212 -12.03 -4.63 3.20
C LYS A 212 -10.55 -4.64 2.77
N CYS A 213 -10.28 -4.42 1.48
CA CYS A 213 -8.92 -4.30 0.95
C CYS A 213 -8.16 -3.11 1.58
N LEU A 214 -8.81 -1.96 1.78
CA LEU A 214 -8.21 -0.80 2.44
C LEU A 214 -7.84 -1.12 3.90
N LEU A 215 -8.80 -1.61 4.70
CA LEU A 215 -8.59 -1.95 6.11
C LEU A 215 -7.47 -2.96 6.31
N LEU A 216 -7.35 -3.96 5.43
CA LEU A 216 -6.25 -4.92 5.44
C LEU A 216 -4.89 -4.22 5.24
N THR A 217 -4.73 -3.37 4.23
CA THR A 217 -3.48 -2.59 4.05
C THR A 217 -3.20 -1.62 5.20
N GLU A 218 -4.22 -1.00 5.78
CA GLU A 218 -4.05 -0.07 6.91
C GLU A 218 -3.62 -0.83 8.19
N LYS A 219 -4.13 -2.05 8.42
CA LYS A 219 -3.71 -2.93 9.52
C LYS A 219 -2.27 -3.44 9.33
N VAL A 220 -1.84 -3.72 8.09
CA VAL A 220 -0.43 -4.01 7.74
C VAL A 220 0.47 -2.79 8.00
N ARG A 221 0.08 -1.60 7.52
CA ARG A 221 0.82 -0.35 7.75
C ARG A 221 0.96 -0.04 9.24
N ALA A 222 -0.11 -0.18 10.02
CA ALA A 222 -0.11 0.08 11.46
C ALA A 222 0.87 -0.84 12.23
N LYS A 223 1.12 -2.05 11.72
CA LYS A 223 2.14 -2.98 12.24
C LYS A 223 3.55 -2.74 11.69
N ASN A 224 3.75 -1.74 10.81
CA ASN A 224 5.01 -1.44 10.12
C ASN A 224 5.47 -2.56 9.17
N GLY A 225 4.53 -3.15 8.40
CA GLY A 225 4.84 -4.11 7.35
C GLY A 225 5.93 -3.61 6.39
N SER A 226 6.99 -4.41 6.23
CA SER A 226 8.17 -4.01 5.45
C SER A 226 8.10 -4.39 3.98
N GLY A 227 7.39 -5.48 3.64
CA GLY A 227 7.13 -5.89 2.27
C GLY A 227 5.95 -5.14 1.64
N ASP A 228 5.80 -5.25 0.32
CA ASP A 228 4.65 -4.70 -0.38
C ASP A 228 3.40 -5.54 -0.09
N ALA A 229 2.26 -4.88 0.08
CA ALA A 229 1.01 -5.53 0.49
C ALA A 229 -0.06 -5.31 -0.57
N SER A 230 -0.36 -6.36 -1.33
CA SER A 230 -1.35 -6.34 -2.40
C SER A 230 -2.47 -7.34 -2.14
N ILE A 231 -3.71 -6.85 -2.19
CA ILE A 231 -4.93 -7.60 -1.93
C ILE A 231 -5.93 -7.36 -3.06
N GLN A 232 -6.59 -8.43 -3.50
CA GLN A 232 -7.82 -8.34 -4.29
C GLN A 232 -8.90 -9.19 -3.64
N ILE A 233 -10.13 -8.68 -3.58
CA ILE A 233 -11.30 -9.38 -3.03
C ILE A 233 -12.40 -9.41 -4.08
N ILE A 234 -13.06 -10.56 -4.24
CA ILE A 234 -14.33 -10.67 -4.97
C ILE A 234 -15.38 -11.32 -4.07
N GLU A 235 -16.52 -10.64 -3.90
CA GLU A 235 -17.61 -11.05 -3.01
C GLU A 235 -18.90 -11.25 -3.79
N PHE A 236 -19.55 -12.39 -3.60
CA PHE A 236 -20.73 -12.82 -4.35
C PHE A 236 -22.02 -12.56 -3.58
N SER A 237 -22.99 -11.94 -4.23
CA SER A 237 -24.27 -11.58 -3.64
C SER A 237 -25.44 -11.82 -4.60
N THR A 238 -26.64 -11.88 -4.04
CA THR A 238 -27.88 -11.79 -4.82
C THR A 238 -28.50 -10.43 -4.60
N ILE A 239 -28.96 -9.77 -5.67
CA ILE A 239 -29.94 -8.70 -5.51
C ILE A 239 -31.20 -9.34 -4.92
N ALA A 240 -31.44 -9.10 -3.63
CA ALA A 240 -32.76 -9.25 -3.06
C ALA A 240 -33.66 -8.21 -3.75
N GLU A 241 -34.80 -8.63 -4.30
CA GLU A 241 -35.77 -7.68 -4.81
C GLU A 241 -36.16 -6.69 -3.69
N PRO A 242 -36.14 -5.37 -3.94
CA PRO A 242 -36.39 -4.39 -2.90
C PRO A 242 -37.80 -4.59 -2.34
N ASN A 243 -37.88 -5.10 -1.11
CA ASN A 243 -39.12 -5.56 -0.48
C ASN A 243 -40.08 -4.38 -0.28
N SER A 244 -40.92 -4.14 -1.29
CA SER A 244 -41.56 -2.84 -1.59
C SER A 244 -42.67 -2.39 -0.64
N LYS A 245 -42.73 -3.00 0.56
CA LYS A 245 -43.75 -2.81 1.58
C LYS A 245 -43.40 -1.68 2.58
N THR A 246 -42.11 -1.39 2.81
CA THR A 246 -41.68 -0.35 3.78
C THR A 246 -41.71 1.06 3.21
N THR A 247 -41.18 1.31 2.00
CA THR A 247 -41.06 2.66 1.41
C THR A 247 -42.40 3.35 1.17
N LYS A 248 -43.44 2.61 0.76
CA LYS A 248 -44.77 3.18 0.47
C LYS A 248 -45.48 3.76 1.69
N LYS A 249 -45.14 3.34 2.93
CA LYS A 249 -45.76 3.89 4.15
C LYS A 249 -45.11 5.22 4.54
N SER A 250 -43.78 5.28 4.56
CA SER A 250 -43.00 6.51 4.84
C SER A 250 -43.35 7.65 3.87
N MET A 251 -43.31 7.37 2.55
CA MET A 251 -43.60 8.37 1.51
C MET A 251 -45.00 9.00 1.65
N ARG A 252 -46.00 8.21 2.08
CA ARG A 252 -47.36 8.70 2.33
C ARG A 252 -47.42 9.67 3.52
N TYR A 253 -46.78 9.35 4.64
CA TYR A 253 -46.74 10.25 5.80
C TYR A 253 -46.04 11.57 5.48
N PHE A 254 -44.89 11.53 4.79
CA PHE A 254 -44.18 12.72 4.34
C PHE A 254 -45.07 13.61 3.44
N LEU A 255 -45.75 13.01 2.47
CA LEU A 255 -46.63 13.75 1.56
C LEU A 255 -47.85 14.36 2.29
N THR A 256 -48.43 13.67 3.29
CA THR A 256 -49.52 14.24 4.11
C THR A 256 -49.07 15.40 4.98
N ILE A 257 -47.85 15.34 5.54
CA ILE A 257 -47.28 16.43 6.35
C ILE A 257 -47.01 17.66 5.45
N LEU A 258 -46.48 17.44 4.24
CA LEU A 258 -46.24 18.49 3.26
C LEU A 258 -47.54 19.19 2.83
N PHE A 259 -48.61 18.43 2.57
CA PHE A 259 -49.93 18.99 2.25
C PHE A 259 -50.56 19.76 3.43
N ALA A 260 -50.39 19.27 4.66
CA ALA A 260 -50.87 19.97 5.86
C ALA A 260 -50.15 21.31 6.06
N ALA A 261 -48.82 21.33 5.93
CA ALA A 261 -48.02 22.56 6.00
C ALA A 261 -48.41 23.57 4.90
N LEU A 262 -48.63 23.10 3.68
CA LEU A 262 -49.09 23.95 2.56
C LEU A 262 -50.47 24.57 2.86
N MET A 263 -51.41 23.80 3.43
CA MET A 263 -52.73 24.32 3.82
C MET A 263 -52.63 25.40 4.90
N VAL A 264 -51.77 25.22 5.92
CA VAL A 264 -51.55 26.26 6.95
C VAL A 264 -51.01 27.56 6.32
N LEU A 265 -50.07 27.47 5.37
CA LEU A 265 -49.56 28.63 4.64
C LEU A 265 -50.63 29.32 3.79
N VAL A 266 -51.47 28.55 3.08
CA VAL A 266 -52.58 29.10 2.27
C VAL A 266 -53.63 29.80 3.14
N VAL A 267 -54.02 29.20 4.26
CA VAL A 267 -54.98 29.80 5.21
C VAL A 267 -54.39 31.05 5.87
N GLY A 268 -53.11 31.01 6.28
CA GLY A 268 -52.41 32.17 6.83
C GLY A 268 -52.31 33.34 5.83
N TYR A 269 -51.99 33.05 4.57
CA TYR A 269 -51.93 34.06 3.51
C TYR A 269 -53.31 34.64 3.17
N ALA A 270 -54.36 33.80 3.11
CA ALA A 270 -55.73 34.28 2.94
C ALA A 270 -56.18 35.18 4.12
N GLY A 271 -55.85 34.81 5.36
CA GLY A 271 -56.08 35.63 6.54
C GLY A 271 -55.35 36.98 6.48
N TYR A 272 -54.08 36.98 6.04
CA TYR A 272 -53.30 38.20 5.82
C TYR A 272 -53.94 39.12 4.75
N LEU A 273 -54.40 38.57 3.62
CA LEU A 273 -55.09 39.35 2.59
C LEU A 273 -56.41 39.96 3.09
N ILE A 274 -57.16 39.22 3.93
CA ILE A 274 -58.39 39.74 4.57
C ILE A 274 -58.03 40.86 5.55
N TYR A 275 -57.04 40.66 6.42
CA TYR A 275 -56.56 41.67 7.37
C TYR A 275 -56.11 42.96 6.66
N ALA A 276 -55.28 42.84 5.62
CA ALA A 276 -54.82 43.97 4.82
C ALA A 276 -55.97 44.72 4.11
N LYS A 277 -57.06 44.03 3.74
CA LYS A 277 -58.28 44.63 3.18
C LYS A 277 -59.18 45.32 4.21
N TYR A 278 -59.10 44.94 5.49
CA TYR A 278 -59.86 45.57 6.57
C TYR A 278 -59.14 46.78 7.17
N VAL A 279 -57.81 46.69 7.38
CA VAL A 279 -57.03 47.77 8.01
C VAL A 279 -56.78 48.95 7.07
N ASN A 280 -56.67 48.72 5.75
CA ASN A 280 -56.43 49.77 4.76
C ASN A 280 -57.72 50.38 4.17
N GLN A 281 -58.81 50.47 4.94
CA GLN A 281 -60.01 51.20 4.51
C GLN A 281 -59.92 52.66 5.00
N PRO A 282 -59.99 53.67 4.10
CA PRO A 282 -60.05 55.06 4.53
C PRO A 282 -61.36 55.34 5.27
N ILE A 283 -61.28 56.16 6.31
CA ILE A 283 -62.43 56.54 7.13
C ILE A 283 -63.42 57.36 6.27
N PRO A 284 -64.67 56.92 6.08
CA PRO A 284 -65.65 57.69 5.31
C PRO A 284 -66.29 58.78 6.18
N GLY A 285 -66.15 60.04 5.76
CA GLY A 285 -66.89 61.18 6.33
C GLY A 285 -66.02 62.28 6.93
N ASP A 286 -65.54 63.17 6.07
CA ASP A 286 -65.85 64.59 6.18
C ASP A 286 -65.65 65.24 4.78
N GLU A 287 -66.67 65.95 4.29
CA GLU A 287 -66.67 66.58 2.96
C GLU A 287 -66.26 68.06 3.02
N PRO A 288 -65.78 68.65 1.90
CA PRO A 288 -65.14 69.97 1.92
C PRO A 288 -66.14 71.13 2.03
N VAL A 289 -65.74 72.18 2.75
CA VAL A 289 -66.43 73.48 2.76
C VAL A 289 -65.63 74.48 1.90
N GLU A 290 -66.25 74.98 0.84
CA GLU A 290 -65.62 75.94 -0.09
C GLU A 290 -65.77 77.41 0.40
N ALA A 291 -64.90 78.30 -0.10
CA ALA A 291 -64.48 79.49 0.64
C ALA A 291 -65.24 80.81 0.39
N LYS A 292 -65.40 81.58 1.48
CA LYS A 292 -65.37 83.05 1.62
C LYS A 292 -65.18 83.37 3.12
N ASP A 293 -64.57 84.48 3.56
CA ASP A 293 -64.45 85.79 2.90
C ASP A 293 -63.10 86.52 3.15
N ILE A 294 -62.86 87.56 2.33
CA ILE A 294 -61.90 88.69 2.44
C ILE A 294 -61.30 88.96 3.85
N ASN A 295 -59.99 89.20 4.04
CA ASN A 295 -59.32 90.48 3.67
C ASN A 295 -57.77 90.56 3.88
N ASN A 296 -57.17 91.58 3.23
CA ASN A 296 -55.90 92.31 3.49
C ASN A 296 -54.63 91.68 4.16
N LYS A 297 -53.58 91.47 3.34
CA LYS A 297 -52.39 92.37 3.12
C LYS A 297 -51.50 92.81 4.32
N VAL A 298 -50.17 92.84 4.07
CA VAL A 298 -49.04 93.40 4.90
C VAL A 298 -48.59 92.48 6.06
N ARG A 299 -47.33 92.39 6.53
CA ARG A 299 -45.91 92.42 6.02
C ARG A 299 -45.00 92.24 7.27
N SER A 300 -43.71 91.92 7.06
CA SER A 300 -42.59 92.03 8.03
C SER A 300 -42.25 90.75 8.83
N GLN A 301 -41.00 90.70 9.32
CA GLN A 301 -40.35 89.59 10.04
C GLN A 301 -39.95 90.07 11.47
N ASP A 302 -39.01 89.36 12.11
CA ASP A 302 -38.24 89.75 13.32
C ASP A 302 -38.98 89.62 14.68
N THR A 303 -38.38 89.20 15.83
CA THR A 303 -36.99 88.76 16.16
C THR A 303 -36.91 87.97 17.50
N ASN A 304 -35.86 87.14 17.67
CA ASN A 304 -35.04 86.79 18.87
C ASN A 304 -35.59 86.64 20.32
N TYR A 305 -35.23 85.51 20.98
CA TYR A 305 -34.37 85.30 22.21
C TYR A 305 -34.39 86.32 23.40
N PRO A 306 -33.92 85.97 24.64
CA PRO A 306 -33.96 84.70 25.44
C PRO A 306 -34.13 84.92 26.98
N THR A 307 -33.97 83.86 27.82
CA THR A 307 -33.20 83.87 29.11
C THR A 307 -32.97 82.46 29.69
N ASP A 308 -31.94 82.30 30.54
CA ASP A 308 -31.53 81.09 31.28
C ASP A 308 -32.18 80.94 32.68
N GLU A 309 -32.05 79.77 33.34
CA GLU A 309 -31.19 79.62 34.54
C GLU A 309 -31.01 78.16 35.04
N THR A 310 -29.93 77.94 35.81
CA THR A 310 -29.38 76.70 36.43
C THR A 310 -30.30 76.06 37.51
N ALA A 311 -30.08 74.88 38.12
CA ALA A 311 -28.89 74.07 38.50
C ALA A 311 -29.35 72.63 38.92
N MET A 312 -28.60 71.61 39.40
CA MET A 312 -27.20 71.09 39.45
C MET A 312 -27.25 69.72 40.22
N VAL A 313 -26.16 69.07 40.64
CA VAL A 313 -25.41 67.99 39.93
C VAL A 313 -24.68 67.08 40.96
N GLU A 314 -24.55 65.76 40.71
CA GLU A 314 -23.44 64.89 41.21
C GLU A 314 -23.29 63.59 40.38
N GLU A 315 -22.13 62.92 40.45
CA GLU A 315 -21.54 62.11 39.35
C GLU A 315 -21.18 60.63 39.70
N GLY A 316 -20.68 59.86 38.70
CA GLY A 316 -20.05 58.54 38.91
C GLY A 316 -19.76 57.75 37.60
N ASP A 317 -18.50 57.74 37.15
CA ASP A 317 -18.00 57.11 35.90
C ASP A 317 -17.63 55.59 36.08
N ASP A 318 -17.11 54.80 35.12
CA ASP A 318 -16.59 55.02 33.74
C ASP A 318 -16.55 53.67 32.93
N ALA A 319 -16.35 53.75 31.59
CA ALA A 319 -15.56 52.84 30.70
C ALA A 319 -15.81 51.29 30.63
N VAL A 320 -15.60 50.53 29.53
CA VAL A 320 -15.29 50.77 28.08
C VAL A 320 -15.46 49.46 27.24
N SER A 321 -15.53 49.60 25.90
CA SER A 321 -15.19 48.61 24.82
C SER A 321 -16.29 47.81 24.09
N GLN A 322 -16.03 47.57 22.79
CA GLN A 322 -16.80 46.77 21.82
C GLN A 322 -15.82 46.06 20.85
N LEU A 323 -16.27 45.00 20.17
CA LEU A 323 -15.68 44.45 18.93
C LEU A 323 -16.77 43.74 18.10
N GLU A 324 -16.72 43.82 16.77
CA GLU A 324 -17.73 43.22 15.88
C GLU A 324 -17.15 42.59 14.58
N ASN A 325 -18.02 41.99 13.77
CA ASN A 325 -17.71 40.95 12.77
C ASN A 325 -17.42 41.45 11.33
N LYS A 326 -16.75 40.61 10.50
CA LYS A 326 -17.04 40.55 9.05
C LYS A 326 -16.56 39.26 8.32
N PRO A 327 -17.34 38.71 7.35
CA PRO A 327 -16.95 37.58 6.49
C PRO A 327 -16.53 37.99 5.05
N LEU A 328 -16.05 37.02 4.25
CA LEU A 328 -15.51 37.20 2.88
C LEU A 328 -16.50 36.88 1.74
N ARG A 329 -16.27 37.45 0.54
CA ARG A 329 -16.53 36.77 -0.75
C ARG A 329 -15.65 37.25 -1.93
N THR A 330 -15.03 36.28 -2.62
CA THR A 330 -14.60 36.14 -4.04
C THR A 330 -14.30 37.36 -4.94
N GLU A 331 -13.12 37.37 -5.62
CA GLU A 331 -13.02 37.46 -7.10
C GLU A 331 -11.66 36.99 -7.68
N GLN A 332 -11.48 37.04 -9.02
CA GLN A 332 -10.43 36.32 -9.79
C GLN A 332 -9.41 37.24 -10.50
N LYS A 333 -8.21 36.72 -10.85
CA LYS A 333 -7.48 37.14 -12.08
C LYS A 333 -6.41 36.16 -12.60
N THR A 334 -6.08 36.28 -13.88
CA THR A 334 -5.08 35.52 -14.68
C THR A 334 -3.85 36.38 -15.03
N ILE A 335 -2.74 35.76 -15.52
CA ILE A 335 -1.74 36.32 -16.49
C ILE A 335 -0.65 35.27 -16.87
N LYS A 336 0.06 35.51 -18.00
CA LYS A 336 1.17 34.73 -18.62
C LYS A 336 1.90 35.66 -19.63
N PRO A 337 3.04 35.31 -20.29
CA PRO A 337 4.38 34.86 -19.85
C PRO A 337 5.53 35.85 -20.26
N GLU A 338 6.82 35.50 -20.05
CA GLU A 338 7.97 35.54 -21.02
C GLU A 338 9.37 35.55 -20.34
N SER A 339 10.49 35.63 -21.10
CA SER A 339 11.90 35.42 -20.66
C SER A 339 12.89 36.31 -21.44
N PRO A 340 14.20 36.42 -21.06
CA PRO A 340 15.23 35.93 -22.01
C PRO A 340 16.63 35.44 -21.49
N VAL A 341 17.20 34.57 -22.32
CA VAL A 341 18.57 34.02 -22.59
C VAL A 341 19.87 34.79 -22.23
N GLN A 342 20.93 34.06 -21.80
CA GLN A 342 22.36 33.98 -22.27
C GLN A 342 23.09 32.82 -21.52
N LYS A 343 23.83 31.83 -22.10
CA LYS A 343 25.05 31.73 -22.98
C LYS A 343 26.40 31.84 -22.21
N GLU A 344 27.49 31.06 -22.44
CA GLU A 344 27.88 29.86 -23.26
C GLU A 344 29.34 29.41 -22.87
N ASP A 345 29.96 28.24 -23.14
CA ASP A 345 29.58 26.81 -23.36
C ASP A 345 30.61 25.89 -22.64
N ARG A 346 31.89 25.86 -23.07
CA ARG A 346 32.83 24.73 -22.80
C ARG A 346 34.31 25.05 -23.06
N PRO A 347 35.24 24.22 -22.54
CA PRO A 347 36.28 23.64 -23.41
C PRO A 347 36.61 22.15 -23.17
N LYS A 348 37.60 21.60 -23.89
CA LYS A 348 37.94 20.17 -24.05
C LYS A 348 39.43 19.90 -23.82
N VAL A 349 39.75 18.68 -23.33
CA VAL A 349 40.98 17.88 -23.63
C VAL A 349 42.37 18.44 -23.28
N SER A 350 43.17 17.65 -22.54
CA SER A 350 44.61 17.43 -22.84
C SER A 350 45.13 16.12 -22.20
N LYS A 351 46.36 15.70 -22.57
CA LYS A 351 47.10 14.53 -22.03
C LYS A 351 48.58 14.89 -21.80
N THR A 352 49.14 14.50 -20.66
CA THR A 352 50.53 14.01 -20.39
C THR A 352 50.61 13.72 -18.86
N GLU A 353 51.34 12.76 -18.25
CA GLU A 353 52.47 11.86 -18.55
C GLU A 353 53.77 12.25 -17.79
N THR A 354 54.43 11.26 -17.16
CA THR A 354 55.66 11.34 -16.30
C THR A 354 55.50 12.05 -14.91
N ASP A 355 56.29 11.77 -13.86
CA ASP A 355 57.29 10.71 -13.61
C ASP A 355 57.25 10.14 -12.16
N LYS A 356 58.11 9.17 -11.87
CA LYS A 356 58.29 8.43 -10.60
C LYS A 356 58.97 9.27 -9.51
N THR A 357 58.72 8.92 -8.23
CA THR A 357 59.85 8.72 -7.28
C THR A 357 59.47 7.77 -6.14
N VAL A 358 60.47 7.29 -5.39
CA VAL A 358 60.34 6.25 -4.35
C VAL A 358 60.96 6.74 -3.04
N THR A 359 60.26 6.54 -1.92
CA THR A 359 60.92 6.48 -0.61
C THR A 359 60.19 5.54 0.37
N LYS A 360 60.97 4.66 0.99
CA LYS A 360 60.64 4.03 2.30
C LYS A 360 60.98 5.09 3.40
N THR A 361 60.72 4.94 4.71
CA THR A 361 60.85 3.75 5.58
C THR A 361 60.34 4.08 7.01
N LYS A 362 60.21 3.04 7.85
CA LYS A 362 60.31 3.01 9.34
C LYS A 362 59.11 3.48 10.19
N GLU A 363 58.49 2.49 10.84
CA GLU A 363 58.04 2.59 12.25
C GLU A 363 59.25 2.69 13.22
N PRO A 364 59.02 2.92 14.52
CA PRO A 364 59.37 1.82 15.44
C PRO A 364 58.49 1.64 16.72
N VAL A 365 58.17 0.36 17.00
CA VAL A 365 58.38 -0.34 18.30
C VAL A 365 57.43 -0.09 19.51
N LYS A 366 56.61 -1.12 19.77
CA LYS A 366 56.29 -1.85 21.04
C LYS A 366 55.96 -1.12 22.36
N LYS A 367 55.06 -1.77 23.11
CA LYS A 367 55.27 -2.06 24.55
C LYS A 367 54.72 -3.45 24.94
N ASP A 368 55.56 -4.28 25.54
CA ASP A 368 55.29 -5.64 26.06
C ASP A 368 55.60 -5.67 27.58
N THR A 369 55.05 -6.51 28.48
CA THR A 369 54.02 -7.58 28.46
C THR A 369 53.45 -7.71 29.90
N LYS A 370 52.21 -8.22 30.10
CA LYS A 370 51.84 -8.85 31.39
C LYS A 370 50.86 -10.02 31.26
N GLN A 371 51.26 -11.18 31.80
CA GLN A 371 50.39 -12.33 32.06
C GLN A 371 49.96 -12.33 33.53
N THR A 372 48.74 -12.78 33.81
CA THR A 372 48.35 -13.28 35.14
C THR A 372 47.45 -14.50 34.94
N THR A 373 47.95 -15.69 35.25
CA THR A 373 47.15 -16.93 35.28
C THR A 373 46.58 -17.13 36.69
N THR A 374 45.34 -17.59 36.83
CA THR A 374 44.95 -18.93 37.35
C THR A 374 43.42 -18.96 37.62
N LYS A 375 42.82 -20.14 37.44
CA LYS A 375 41.46 -20.58 37.82
C LYS A 375 40.33 -20.20 36.85
N GLU A 376 39.75 -21.25 36.27
CA GLU A 376 38.55 -21.21 35.45
C GLU A 376 37.30 -20.88 36.27
N GLN A 377 36.38 -20.14 35.65
CA GLN A 377 34.96 -20.47 35.68
C GLN A 377 34.43 -20.49 34.23
N VAL A 378 33.38 -21.28 34.00
CA VAL A 378 32.96 -21.68 32.65
C VAL A 378 32.05 -20.63 32.00
N SER A 379 32.64 -19.72 31.24
CA SER A 379 31.97 -19.06 30.11
C SER A 379 32.99 -18.34 29.21
N ASN A 380 33.22 -18.85 27.99
CA ASN A 380 33.59 -18.02 26.84
C ASN A 380 33.45 -18.80 25.53
N ASN A 381 32.26 -18.80 24.94
CA ASN A 381 32.10 -19.08 23.52
C ASN A 381 31.97 -17.72 22.82
N GLU A 382 33.11 -17.08 22.53
CA GLU A 382 33.15 -15.80 21.82
C GLU A 382 32.58 -15.98 20.41
N GLN A 383 31.28 -15.72 20.27
CA GLN A 383 30.56 -15.77 19.00
C GLN A 383 31.30 -14.87 18.01
N LYS A 384 31.86 -15.48 16.95
CA LYS A 384 32.59 -14.73 15.92
C LYS A 384 31.60 -13.97 15.06
N PHE A 385 32.02 -12.78 14.63
CA PHE A 385 31.21 -11.90 13.81
C PHE A 385 31.93 -11.52 12.51
N HIS A 386 31.20 -11.54 11.40
CA HIS A 386 31.55 -10.83 10.19
C HIS A 386 30.87 -9.45 10.20
N ILE A 387 31.57 -8.42 9.75
CA ILE A 387 30.95 -7.10 9.49
C ILE A 387 30.57 -7.06 8.01
N HIS A 388 29.27 -7.11 7.74
CA HIS A 388 28.70 -6.99 6.40
C HIS A 388 28.25 -5.56 6.15
N LYS A 389 28.75 -4.94 5.09
CA LYS A 389 28.28 -3.62 4.65
C LYS A 389 27.11 -3.79 3.70
N ILE A 390 25.92 -3.36 4.13
CA ILE A 390 24.66 -3.51 3.42
C ILE A 390 24.73 -2.77 2.08
N GLN A 391 24.39 -3.44 0.98
CA GLN A 391 24.33 -2.84 -0.35
C GLN A 391 22.92 -2.31 -0.66
N SER A 392 22.78 -1.41 -1.64
CA SER A 392 21.45 -1.02 -2.12
C SER A 392 20.69 -2.24 -2.67
N GLY A 393 19.42 -2.39 -2.31
CA GLY A 393 18.60 -3.56 -2.63
C GLY A 393 18.85 -4.81 -1.77
N GLU A 394 19.69 -4.75 -0.72
CA GLU A 394 19.79 -5.81 0.29
C GLU A 394 18.93 -5.48 1.52
N ASN A 395 18.12 -6.43 1.99
CA ASN A 395 17.37 -6.35 3.25
C ASN A 395 17.85 -7.42 4.26
N LEU A 396 17.45 -7.31 5.53
CA LEU A 396 17.88 -8.27 6.56
C LEU A 396 17.56 -9.72 6.23
N TYR A 397 16.39 -9.99 5.64
CA TYR A 397 15.97 -11.33 5.25
C TYR A 397 17.00 -11.96 4.27
N ARG A 398 17.28 -11.29 3.15
CA ARG A 398 18.25 -11.75 2.13
C ARG A 398 19.69 -11.83 2.67
N ILE A 399 20.04 -11.01 3.66
CA ILE A 399 21.33 -11.08 4.37
C ILE A 399 21.35 -12.29 5.32
N GLY A 400 20.27 -12.55 6.05
CA GLY A 400 20.10 -13.70 6.92
C GLY A 400 20.23 -15.03 6.18
N LEU A 401 19.50 -15.18 5.06
CA LEU A 401 19.59 -16.35 4.18
C LEU A 401 21.00 -16.57 3.62
N ARG A 402 21.77 -15.51 3.36
CA ARG A 402 23.15 -15.61 2.87
C ARG A 402 24.10 -16.24 3.89
N TYR A 403 23.88 -15.98 5.18
CA TYR A 403 24.80 -16.36 6.27
C TYR A 403 24.23 -17.43 7.22
N HIS A 404 23.07 -18.01 6.90
CA HIS A 404 22.32 -18.95 7.72
C HIS A 404 21.97 -18.38 9.11
N VAL A 405 21.33 -17.21 9.12
CA VAL A 405 20.93 -16.50 10.35
C VAL A 405 19.51 -15.97 10.21
N ALA A 406 18.62 -16.37 11.13
CA ALA A 406 17.26 -15.83 11.18
C ALA A 406 17.27 -14.29 11.35
N GLN A 407 16.36 -13.59 10.66
CA GLN A 407 16.29 -12.11 10.67
C GLN A 407 16.24 -11.52 12.09
N GLN A 408 15.43 -12.10 12.98
CA GLN A 408 15.33 -11.61 14.37
C GLN A 408 16.69 -11.65 15.09
N LYS A 409 17.47 -12.71 14.91
CA LYS A 409 18.82 -12.85 15.48
C LYS A 409 19.83 -11.82 14.93
N LEU A 410 19.59 -11.27 13.74
CA LEU A 410 20.34 -10.12 13.23
C LEU A 410 19.86 -8.79 13.82
N ILE A 411 18.56 -8.62 14.04
CA ILE A 411 17.97 -7.45 14.73
C ILE A 411 18.53 -7.36 16.16
N ASP A 412 18.40 -8.43 16.94
CA ASP A 412 18.82 -8.54 18.34
C ASP A 412 20.32 -8.24 18.50
N LEU A 413 21.17 -8.90 17.70
CA LEU A 413 22.63 -8.77 17.75
C LEU A 413 23.12 -7.35 17.44
N ASN A 414 22.39 -6.61 16.61
CA ASN A 414 22.78 -5.26 16.20
C ASN A 414 22.12 -4.16 17.04
N GLY A 415 21.32 -4.52 18.07
CA GLY A 415 20.70 -3.56 18.99
C GLY A 415 19.74 -2.58 18.32
N THR A 416 19.22 -2.95 17.14
CA THR A 416 18.38 -2.10 16.29
C THR A 416 16.92 -2.46 16.45
N LYS A 417 16.04 -1.46 16.33
CA LYS A 417 14.58 -1.65 16.24
C LYS A 417 14.03 -1.38 14.84
N ALA A 418 14.89 -1.00 13.90
CA ALA A 418 14.50 -0.73 12.52
C ALA A 418 14.50 -2.05 11.71
N THR A 419 13.42 -2.28 10.95
CA THR A 419 13.32 -3.34 9.93
C THR A 419 13.92 -2.90 8.60
N SER A 420 13.95 -1.59 8.33
CA SER A 420 14.65 -0.97 7.19
C SER A 420 16.08 -0.57 7.58
N PHE A 421 17.02 -0.75 6.65
CA PHE A 421 18.45 -0.51 6.84
C PHE A 421 19.00 0.34 5.70
N ILE A 422 19.91 1.26 6.01
CA ILE A 422 20.42 2.20 5.02
C ILE A 422 21.56 1.54 4.22
N ALA A 423 21.55 1.69 2.90
CA ALA A 423 22.66 1.24 2.05
C ALA A 423 23.98 1.89 2.52
N GLY A 424 24.99 1.07 2.80
CA GLY A 424 26.26 1.49 3.41
C GLY A 424 26.34 1.34 4.93
N GLN A 425 25.25 0.99 5.62
CA GLN A 425 25.27 0.61 7.04
C GLN A 425 26.05 -0.70 7.23
N GLU A 426 26.76 -0.80 8.37
CA GLU A 426 27.50 -2.01 8.76
C GLU A 426 26.70 -2.85 9.75
N LEU A 427 26.60 -4.15 9.47
CA LEU A 427 25.85 -5.14 10.24
C LEU A 427 26.78 -6.22 10.76
N LYS A 428 26.74 -6.50 12.07
CA LYS A 428 27.39 -7.67 12.67
C LYS A 428 26.56 -8.91 12.34
N ILE A 429 27.21 -9.95 11.84
CA ILE A 429 26.59 -11.21 11.46
C ILE A 429 27.29 -12.34 12.20
N PRO A 430 26.59 -13.21 12.94
CA PRO A 430 27.20 -14.33 13.65
C PRO A 430 27.68 -15.37 12.63
N VAL A 431 28.92 -15.82 12.79
CA VAL A 431 29.59 -16.78 11.90
C VAL A 431 30.32 -17.84 12.72
N THR A 432 30.45 -19.05 12.18
CA THR A 432 31.23 -20.13 12.81
C THR A 432 32.72 -19.80 12.81
N ALA A 433 33.22 -19.25 11.70
CA ALA A 433 34.61 -18.81 11.58
C ALA A 433 34.81 -17.75 10.50
N LEU A 434 35.89 -16.97 10.66
CA LEU A 434 36.60 -16.38 9.54
C LEU A 434 37.85 -17.25 9.33
N HIS A 435 37.87 -18.02 8.25
CA HIS A 435 38.86 -19.06 8.01
C HIS A 435 39.83 -18.65 6.89
N LYS A 436 41.12 -18.58 7.21
CA LYS A 436 42.16 -18.29 6.21
C LYS A 436 42.63 -19.58 5.54
N VAL A 437 42.37 -19.71 4.24
CA VAL A 437 42.71 -20.87 3.41
C VAL A 437 44.22 -21.09 3.38
N ALA A 438 44.67 -22.29 3.74
CA ALA A 438 46.04 -22.74 3.57
C ALA A 438 46.29 -23.37 2.19
N SER A 439 47.57 -23.52 1.82
CA SER A 439 47.96 -24.19 0.57
C SER A 439 47.47 -25.65 0.54
N GLY A 440 46.62 -25.99 -0.44
CA GLY A 440 46.06 -27.34 -0.60
C GLY A 440 44.77 -27.62 0.18
N GLU A 441 44.25 -26.68 0.99
CA GLU A 441 42.89 -26.85 1.54
C GLU A 441 41.83 -26.77 0.42
N THR A 442 40.82 -27.63 0.49
CA THR A 442 39.68 -27.66 -0.43
C THR A 442 38.42 -27.18 0.27
N LEU A 443 37.47 -26.62 -0.48
CA LEU A 443 36.18 -26.16 0.06
C LEU A 443 35.45 -27.27 0.84
N LYS A 444 35.43 -28.49 0.29
CA LYS A 444 34.84 -29.67 0.95
C LYS A 444 35.56 -30.02 2.27
N GLY A 445 36.88 -29.89 2.32
CA GLY A 445 37.65 -30.07 3.56
C GLY A 445 37.32 -29.03 4.63
N ILE A 446 37.17 -27.76 4.22
CA ILE A 446 36.79 -26.65 5.11
C ILE A 446 35.34 -26.81 5.60
N ALA A 447 34.42 -27.21 4.73
CA ALA A 447 33.03 -27.52 5.06
C ALA A 447 32.94 -28.61 6.16
N VAL A 448 33.60 -29.75 5.94
CA VAL A 448 33.69 -30.85 6.93
C VAL A 448 34.33 -30.41 8.24
N LYS A 449 35.42 -29.63 8.18
CA LYS A 449 36.16 -29.10 9.34
C LYS A 449 35.31 -28.22 10.27
N TYR A 450 34.34 -27.49 9.71
CA TYR A 450 33.44 -26.62 10.47
C TYR A 450 32.01 -27.19 10.64
N LYS A 451 31.74 -28.40 10.11
CA LYS A 451 30.41 -29.04 10.10
C LYS A 451 29.30 -28.23 9.41
N VAL A 452 29.66 -27.45 8.39
CA VAL A 452 28.72 -26.70 7.54
C VAL A 452 28.69 -27.28 6.13
N SER A 453 27.68 -26.98 5.31
CA SER A 453 27.68 -27.40 3.91
C SER A 453 28.64 -26.55 3.05
N SER A 454 29.17 -27.13 1.97
CA SER A 454 29.97 -26.38 0.98
C SER A 454 29.17 -25.22 0.38
N ASP A 455 27.87 -25.45 0.13
CA ASP A 455 26.97 -24.52 -0.54
C ASP A 455 26.63 -23.30 0.34
N LEU A 456 26.55 -23.49 1.67
CA LEU A 456 26.45 -22.39 2.62
C LEU A 456 27.72 -21.52 2.62
N ILE A 457 28.92 -22.11 2.57
CA ILE A 457 30.16 -21.34 2.40
C ILE A 457 30.16 -20.60 1.05
N ILE A 458 29.70 -21.22 -0.04
CA ILE A 458 29.61 -20.58 -1.36
C ILE A 458 28.64 -19.38 -1.32
N LYS A 459 27.41 -19.56 -0.80
CA LYS A 459 26.42 -18.48 -0.60
C LYS A 459 27.00 -17.34 0.24
N ALA A 460 27.62 -17.65 1.38
CA ALA A 460 28.19 -16.67 2.31
C ALA A 460 29.34 -15.82 1.71
N ASN A 461 30.13 -16.39 0.80
CA ASN A 461 31.28 -15.71 0.18
C ASN A 461 31.00 -15.16 -1.23
N LYS A 462 29.76 -15.25 -1.73
CA LYS A 462 29.37 -14.86 -3.11
C LYS A 462 30.28 -15.53 -4.18
N MET A 463 30.57 -16.82 -4.00
CA MET A 463 31.43 -17.62 -4.88
C MET A 463 30.64 -18.38 -5.97
N GLU A 464 31.35 -18.94 -6.95
CA GLU A 464 30.82 -19.92 -7.91
C GLU A 464 31.14 -21.37 -7.46
N ASN A 465 30.27 -22.34 -7.78
CA ASN A 465 30.37 -23.74 -7.31
C ASN A 465 31.66 -24.49 -7.73
N ASN A 466 32.38 -23.99 -8.72
CA ASN A 466 33.64 -24.55 -9.24
C ASN A 466 34.85 -23.65 -8.96
N GLN A 467 34.69 -22.56 -8.21
CA GLN A 467 35.74 -21.57 -7.99
C GLN A 467 36.89 -22.11 -7.14
N THR A 468 38.08 -22.21 -7.74
CA THR A 468 39.30 -22.63 -7.04
C THR A 468 39.66 -21.68 -5.90
N LEU A 469 39.90 -22.23 -4.71
CA LEU A 469 40.31 -21.45 -3.54
C LEU A 469 41.70 -20.84 -3.73
N LYS A 470 41.82 -19.55 -3.42
CA LYS A 470 43.11 -18.83 -3.44
C LYS A 470 43.79 -18.97 -2.07
N ASN A 471 45.01 -19.51 -2.06
CA ASN A 471 45.84 -19.60 -0.85
C ASN A 471 45.97 -18.22 -0.17
N GLY A 472 45.74 -18.18 1.13
CA GLY A 472 45.77 -16.95 1.94
C GLY A 472 44.50 -16.12 1.94
N ALA A 473 43.47 -16.46 1.15
CA ALA A 473 42.17 -15.80 1.21
C ALA A 473 41.41 -16.15 2.52
N THR A 474 40.61 -15.20 3.02
CA THR A 474 39.71 -15.43 4.16
C THR A 474 38.32 -15.77 3.66
N LEU A 475 37.81 -16.95 4.00
CA LEU A 475 36.44 -17.35 3.81
C LEU A 475 35.61 -17.07 5.06
N ILE A 476 34.40 -16.55 4.86
CA ILE A 476 33.35 -16.48 5.86
C ILE A 476 32.72 -17.88 5.95
N VAL A 477 32.76 -18.49 7.13
CA VAL A 477 32.09 -19.76 7.41
C VAL A 477 30.81 -19.44 8.19
N PRO A 478 29.62 -19.56 7.58
CA PRO A 478 28.34 -19.21 8.22
C PRO A 478 28.05 -20.10 9.43
N LEU A 479 26.91 -19.90 10.10
CA LEU A 479 26.39 -20.90 11.03
C LEU A 479 26.08 -22.21 10.28
N PRO A 480 26.19 -23.38 10.93
CA PRO A 480 25.81 -24.67 10.34
C PRO A 480 24.35 -24.70 9.93
#